data_AF-A0A534EE65-F1
#
_entry.id   AF-A0A534EE65-F1
#
_cell.length_a   1.000
_cell.length_b   1.000
_cell.length_c   1.000
_cell.angle_alpha   90.00
_cell.angle_beta   90.00
_cell.angle_gamma   90.00
#
_symmetry.space_group_name_H-M   'P 1'
#
loop_
_entity.id
_entity.type
_entity.pdbx_description
1 polymer ?
#
loop_
_entity_poly.entity_id
_entity_poly.type
_entity_poly.pdbx_seq_one_letter_code
_entity_poly.pdbx_strand_id
1 'polypeptide(L)'
;MSKSTEALGRALGDLTHRARLLGLNDTQWAARAGIRKETLSRLRRREGCDFETLQSLARAVGASLGVLEKAAPDSTADGHFPARLERAYEDRLLELCASGDLNPERWARRCSIAGSSAAPCARRAFCRCSMLGALMRPDRAARPEYVAAFREIMTRIAGALADLPRSALPVRMYVAGGAALHLYTGERVSRDIDAAFSRRVALPENLEVSYRDADGAAQLLYFDRQYSDTFGLLHEDAYDDSVALVLAGVDSRVLDVRLLSALDLAVSKLGRFSSQDQDDIVTLARRKLIDSASLRRRAEDALSAYVGDTARVQGAIEVAVRLVVDAEARPRKGRG
;
A
#
# COMPACT_ATOMS: atom_id res chain seq x y z
N MET A 1 10.43 20.33 5.29
CA MET A 1 10.71 21.73 4.90
C MET A 1 11.78 22.29 5.81
N SER A 2 13.04 22.37 5.34
CA SER A 2 14.14 22.96 6.13
C SER A 2 13.93 24.47 6.23
N LYS A 3 14.04 25.01 7.44
CA LYS A 3 13.69 26.39 7.76
C LYS A 3 14.65 27.36 7.05
N SER A 4 14.09 28.30 6.29
CA SER A 4 14.81 29.36 5.54
C SER A 4 15.51 30.40 6.43
N THR A 5 15.46 30.25 7.75
CA THR A 5 15.88 31.25 8.74
C THR A 5 17.38 31.53 8.72
N GLU A 6 18.23 30.51 8.50
CA GLU A 6 19.69 30.69 8.47
C GLU A 6 20.20 31.44 7.22
N ALA A 7 19.53 31.28 6.09
CA ALA A 7 19.99 31.84 4.82
C ALA A 7 19.88 33.38 4.80
N LEU A 8 18.77 33.92 5.32
CA LEU A 8 18.58 35.36 5.44
C LEU A 8 19.56 36.00 6.43
N GLY A 9 19.78 35.35 7.58
CA GLY A 9 20.73 35.82 8.59
C GLY A 9 22.17 35.89 8.05
N ARG A 10 22.62 34.85 7.33
CA ARG A 10 23.93 34.84 6.66
C ARG A 10 24.04 35.94 5.60
N ALA A 11 23.07 36.04 4.69
CA ALA A 11 23.09 37.05 3.64
C ALA A 11 23.12 38.49 4.21
N LEU A 12 22.31 38.78 5.23
CA LEU A 12 22.33 40.09 5.90
C LEU A 12 23.66 40.35 6.64
N GLY A 13 24.29 39.31 7.19
CA GLY A 13 25.62 39.38 7.80
C GLY A 13 26.69 39.78 6.79
N ASP A 14 26.74 39.10 5.64
CA ASP A 14 27.71 39.37 4.58
C ASP A 14 27.53 40.78 3.98
N LEU A 15 26.28 41.18 3.74
CA LEU A 15 25.99 42.52 3.25
C LEU A 15 26.31 43.60 4.29
N THR A 16 26.06 43.32 5.58
CA THR A 16 26.46 44.24 6.67
C THR A 16 27.97 44.40 6.71
N HIS A 17 28.73 43.30 6.59
CA HIS A 17 30.19 43.36 6.56
C HIS A 17 30.69 44.19 5.37
N ARG A 18 30.12 44.00 4.19
CA ARG A 18 30.48 44.76 2.99
C ARG A 18 30.10 46.24 3.08
N ALA A 19 28.95 46.56 3.70
CA ALA A 19 28.59 47.95 4.00
C ALA A 19 29.63 48.63 4.89
N ARG A 20 30.16 47.92 5.89
CA ARG A 20 31.21 48.42 6.79
C ARG A 20 32.55 48.63 6.08
N LEU A 21 32.93 47.75 5.16
CA LEU A 21 34.11 47.94 4.31
C LEU A 21 34.01 49.20 3.43
N LEU A 22 32.80 49.58 3.04
CA LEU A 22 32.52 50.82 2.31
C LEU A 22 32.35 52.04 3.23
N GLY A 23 32.59 51.91 4.53
CA GLY A 23 32.47 53.00 5.52
C GLY A 23 31.03 53.39 5.86
N LEU A 24 30.02 52.60 5.47
CA LEU A 24 28.62 52.90 5.72
C LEU A 24 28.18 52.38 7.09
N ASN A 25 27.49 53.23 7.86
CA ASN A 25 26.73 52.79 9.02
C ASN A 25 25.33 52.30 8.62
N ASP A 26 24.65 51.59 9.52
CA ASP A 26 23.33 50.99 9.24
C ASP A 26 22.27 52.01 8.79
N THR A 27 22.34 53.27 9.25
CA THR A 27 21.43 54.35 8.83
C THR A 27 21.72 54.77 7.39
N GLN A 28 23.00 54.97 7.05
CA GLN A 28 23.44 55.36 5.71
C GLN A 28 23.21 54.25 4.69
N TRP A 29 23.45 52.99 5.08
CA TRP A 29 23.19 51.84 4.24
C TRP A 29 21.69 51.67 3.95
N ALA A 30 20.84 51.77 4.97
CA ALA A 30 19.39 51.73 4.80
C ALA A 30 18.88 52.85 3.88
N ALA A 31 19.36 54.08 4.08
CA ALA A 31 19.02 55.23 3.24
C ALA A 31 19.44 55.02 1.77
N ARG A 32 20.65 54.49 1.54
CA ARG A 32 21.17 54.18 0.20
C ARG A 32 20.40 53.04 -0.48
N ALA A 33 19.82 52.15 0.30
CA ALA A 33 18.94 51.07 -0.18
C ALA A 33 17.47 51.52 -0.34
N GLY A 34 17.14 52.79 -0.06
CA GLY A 34 15.77 53.31 -0.19
C GLY A 34 14.80 52.81 0.90
N ILE A 35 15.32 52.31 2.03
CA ILE A 35 14.49 51.78 3.13
C ILE A 35 14.70 52.55 4.43
N ARG A 36 13.69 52.51 5.31
CA ARG A 36 13.81 53.07 6.66
C ARG A 36 14.77 52.23 7.51
N LYS A 37 15.54 52.88 8.39
CA LYS A 37 16.48 52.21 9.31
C LYS A 37 15.79 51.18 10.21
N GLU A 38 14.56 51.46 10.63
CA GLU A 38 13.75 50.56 11.44
C GLU A 38 13.43 49.27 10.68
N THR A 39 13.25 49.33 9.35
CA THR A 39 13.06 48.17 8.49
C THR A 39 14.29 47.28 8.53
N LEU A 40 15.50 47.84 8.38
CA LEU A 40 16.75 47.09 8.48
C LEU A 40 16.93 46.43 9.86
N SER A 41 16.60 47.14 10.94
CA SER A 41 16.67 46.60 12.31
C SER A 41 15.66 45.46 12.54
N ARG A 42 14.47 45.54 11.94
CA ARG A 42 13.44 44.50 12.01
C ARG A 42 13.83 43.27 11.19
N LEU A 43 14.45 43.46 10.02
CA LEU A 43 14.90 42.37 9.14
C LEU A 43 15.88 41.42 9.83
N ARG A 44 16.78 41.95 10.68
CA ARG A 44 17.73 41.13 11.47
C ARG A 44 17.06 40.20 12.48
N ARG A 45 15.80 40.46 12.85
CA ARG A 45 15.03 39.69 13.84
C ARG A 45 13.91 38.85 13.21
N ARG A 46 13.74 38.90 11.89
CA ARG A 46 12.69 38.18 11.17
C ARG A 46 13.24 36.92 10.52
N GLU A 47 12.36 35.93 10.38
CA GLU A 47 12.68 34.68 9.69
C GLU A 47 12.58 34.78 8.16
N GLY A 48 12.09 35.90 7.63
CA GLY A 48 11.90 36.12 6.20
C GLY A 48 11.76 37.59 5.83
N CYS A 49 12.07 37.88 4.58
CA CYS A 49 11.84 39.17 3.95
C CYS A 49 11.49 38.98 2.48
N ASP A 50 10.90 40.02 1.89
CA ASP A 50 10.75 40.07 0.44
C ASP A 50 12.14 40.17 -0.23
N PHE A 51 12.28 39.47 -1.36
CA PHE A 51 13.52 39.40 -2.13
C PHE A 51 13.91 40.75 -2.76
N GLU A 52 12.95 41.60 -3.11
CA GLU A 52 13.20 42.95 -3.64
C GLU A 52 13.87 43.85 -2.59
N THR A 53 13.43 43.75 -1.34
CA THR A 53 14.06 44.42 -0.20
C THR A 53 15.51 43.96 0.00
N LEU A 54 15.78 42.65 -0.12
CA LEU A 54 17.12 42.08 0.02
C LEU A 54 18.04 42.49 -1.15
N GLN A 55 17.51 42.50 -2.38
CA GLN A 55 18.24 42.99 -3.55
C GLN A 55 18.59 44.47 -3.45
N SER A 56 17.69 45.30 -2.91
CA SER A 56 17.93 46.73 -2.75
C SER A 56 19.07 46.99 -1.76
N LEU A 57 19.14 46.21 -0.68
CA LEU A 57 20.25 46.24 0.27
C LEU A 57 21.59 45.79 -0.34
N ALA A 58 21.57 44.77 -1.21
CA ALA A 58 22.75 44.29 -1.91
C ALA A 58 23.27 45.31 -2.93
N ARG A 59 22.37 45.89 -3.74
CA ARG A 59 22.71 46.93 -4.71
C ARG A 59 23.36 48.15 -4.05
N ALA A 60 22.88 48.54 -2.86
CA ALA A 60 23.44 49.65 -2.10
C ALA A 60 24.93 49.49 -1.74
N VAL A 61 25.43 48.26 -1.66
CA VAL A 61 26.85 47.93 -1.36
C VAL A 61 27.61 47.35 -2.57
N GLY A 62 27.06 47.50 -3.78
CA GLY A 62 27.67 46.97 -5.00
C GLY A 62 27.73 45.45 -5.05
N ALA A 63 26.78 44.77 -4.40
CA ALA A 63 26.62 43.33 -4.46
C ALA A 63 25.37 42.97 -5.29
N SER A 64 25.38 41.79 -5.90
CA SER A 64 24.23 41.19 -6.57
C SER A 64 23.84 39.91 -5.85
N LEU A 65 22.54 39.67 -5.70
CA LEU A 65 22.01 38.42 -5.15
C LEU A 65 21.44 37.57 -6.29
N GLY A 66 21.91 36.33 -6.39
CA GLY A 66 21.36 35.34 -7.31
C GLY A 66 20.46 34.36 -6.56
N VAL A 67 19.35 33.97 -7.18
CA VAL A 67 18.61 32.77 -6.76
C VAL A 67 19.24 31.60 -7.49
N LEU A 68 19.97 30.76 -6.76
CA LEU A 68 20.41 29.49 -7.28
C LEU A 68 19.26 28.51 -7.10
N GLU A 69 18.73 27.98 -8.20
CA GLU A 69 17.98 26.73 -8.12
C GLU A 69 18.96 25.68 -7.60
N LYS A 70 18.85 25.38 -6.31
CA LYS A 70 19.49 24.19 -5.78
C LYS A 70 18.80 23.05 -6.51
N ALA A 71 19.54 22.36 -7.39
CA ALA A 71 19.06 21.13 -8.00
C ALA A 71 18.37 20.34 -6.90
N ALA A 72 17.11 19.97 -7.14
CA ALA A 72 16.39 19.14 -6.18
C ALA A 72 17.31 17.95 -5.91
N PRO A 73 17.53 17.57 -4.64
CA PRO A 73 18.36 16.42 -4.34
C PRO A 73 17.86 15.26 -5.19
N ASP A 74 18.75 14.47 -5.82
CA ASP A 74 18.31 13.39 -6.72
C ASP A 74 17.48 12.34 -5.98
N SER A 75 17.57 12.32 -4.65
CA SER A 75 16.84 11.44 -3.75
C SER A 75 16.21 12.19 -2.56
N THR A 76 15.26 11.51 -1.91
CA THR A 76 14.71 11.87 -0.61
C THR A 76 15.81 11.95 0.45
N ALA A 77 15.56 12.64 1.58
CA ALA A 77 16.59 12.93 2.58
C ALA A 77 17.20 11.68 3.25
N ASP A 78 16.47 10.56 3.22
CA ASP A 78 16.88 9.22 3.65
C ASP A 78 17.61 8.42 2.55
N GLY A 79 17.70 8.97 1.34
CA GLY A 79 18.35 8.35 0.19
C GLY A 79 17.55 7.21 -0.44
N HIS A 80 16.32 6.94 0.04
CA HIS A 80 15.58 5.74 -0.34
C HIS A 80 14.84 5.85 -1.66
N PHE A 81 14.27 7.02 -1.93
CA PHE A 81 13.48 7.29 -3.11
C PHE A 81 14.11 8.37 -3.97
N PRO A 82 13.93 8.35 -5.30
CA PRO A 82 14.24 9.52 -6.11
C PRO A 82 13.36 10.68 -5.66
N ALA A 83 13.90 11.90 -5.61
CA ALA A 83 13.09 13.05 -5.19
C ALA A 83 12.01 13.42 -6.21
N ARG A 84 12.13 12.92 -7.44
CA ARG A 84 11.12 13.02 -8.51
C ARG A 84 11.03 11.71 -9.26
N LEU A 85 9.82 11.17 -9.37
CA LEU A 85 9.51 10.00 -10.18
C LEU A 85 8.95 10.50 -11.52
N GLU A 86 9.78 10.54 -12.55
CA GLU A 86 9.39 10.96 -13.90
C GLU A 86 9.34 9.75 -14.84
N ARG A 87 8.59 9.84 -15.96
CA ARG A 87 8.50 8.74 -16.94
C ARG A 87 9.86 8.25 -17.42
N ALA A 88 10.80 9.16 -17.66
CA ALA A 88 12.15 8.79 -18.08
C ALA A 88 12.91 8.00 -17.00
N TYR A 89 12.59 8.19 -15.71
CA TYR A 89 13.13 7.40 -14.62
C TYR A 89 12.48 6.01 -14.58
N GLU A 90 11.15 5.93 -14.74
CA GLU A 90 10.42 4.66 -14.86
C GLU A 90 10.92 3.81 -16.04
N ASP A 91 11.09 4.40 -17.22
CA ASP A 91 11.60 3.71 -18.42
C ASP A 91 12.99 3.11 -18.17
N ARG A 92 13.89 3.85 -17.51
CA ARG A 92 15.23 3.35 -17.14
C ARG A 92 15.19 2.26 -16.08
N LEU A 93 14.16 2.23 -15.22
CA LEU A 93 13.95 1.18 -14.24
C LEU A 93 13.46 -0.09 -14.92
N LEU A 94 12.51 0.06 -15.85
CA LEU A 94 11.98 -1.03 -16.67
C LEU A 94 13.07 -1.66 -17.55
N GLU A 95 13.96 -0.86 -18.15
CA GLU A 95 15.14 -1.35 -18.87
C GLU A 95 16.08 -2.15 -17.95
N LEU A 96 16.29 -1.69 -16.72
CA LEU A 96 17.13 -2.41 -15.75
C LEU A 96 16.48 -3.75 -15.35
N CYS A 97 15.18 -3.75 -15.06
CA CYS A 97 14.41 -4.98 -14.81
C CYS A 97 14.51 -5.96 -15.98
N ALA A 98 14.34 -5.46 -17.22
CA ALA A 98 14.42 -6.26 -18.44
C ALA A 98 15.84 -6.78 -18.72
N SER A 99 16.88 -6.08 -18.25
CA SER A 99 18.27 -6.51 -18.44
C SER A 99 18.66 -7.77 -17.66
N GLY A 100 17.88 -8.16 -16.64
CA GLY A 100 18.16 -9.31 -15.79
C GLY A 100 19.41 -9.15 -14.90
N ASP A 101 19.93 -7.91 -14.78
CA ASP A 101 21.09 -7.60 -13.95
C ASP A 101 20.75 -7.76 -12.46
N LEU A 102 21.52 -8.55 -11.73
CA LEU A 102 21.32 -8.81 -10.29
C LEU A 102 22.34 -8.07 -9.41
N ASN A 103 23.17 -7.19 -9.97
CA ASN A 103 24.22 -6.50 -9.23
C ASN A 103 23.64 -5.48 -8.22
N PRO A 104 23.77 -5.73 -6.89
CA PRO A 104 23.16 -4.89 -5.86
C PRO A 104 23.62 -3.44 -5.90
N GLU A 105 24.87 -3.15 -6.28
CA GLU A 105 25.37 -1.77 -6.36
C GLU A 105 24.70 -0.98 -7.49
N ARG A 106 24.34 -1.66 -8.57
CA ARG A 106 23.71 -1.03 -9.74
C ARG A 106 22.25 -0.69 -9.45
N TRP A 107 21.58 -1.53 -8.66
CA TRP A 107 20.25 -1.28 -8.11
C TRP A 107 20.28 -0.19 -7.03
N ALA A 108 21.24 -0.24 -6.10
CA ALA A 108 21.37 0.75 -5.02
C ALA A 108 21.61 2.17 -5.53
N ARG A 109 22.34 2.35 -6.65
CA ARG A 109 22.54 3.66 -7.29
C ARG A 109 21.27 4.24 -7.92
N ARG A 110 20.21 3.45 -8.08
CA ARG A 110 18.94 3.89 -8.69
C ARG A 110 17.77 3.83 -7.72
N CYS A 111 17.79 2.91 -6.75
CA CYS A 111 16.87 2.81 -5.63
C CYS A 111 17.65 2.32 -4.41
N SER A 112 17.77 3.13 -3.36
CA SER A 112 18.28 2.64 -2.08
C SER A 112 17.10 2.18 -1.22
N ILE A 113 16.42 1.08 -1.54
CA ILE A 113 15.53 0.48 -0.53
C ILE A 113 16.45 -0.07 0.57
N ALA A 114 16.80 0.74 1.57
CA ALA A 114 17.56 0.26 2.72
C ALA A 114 16.60 -0.45 3.67
N GLY A 115 16.22 -1.65 3.23
CA GLY A 115 15.67 -2.73 4.03
C GLY A 115 16.18 -4.09 3.56
N SER A 116 17.07 -4.14 2.55
CA SER A 116 17.64 -5.38 2.06
C SER A 116 19.04 -5.59 2.60
N SER A 117 19.12 -6.30 3.72
CA SER A 117 20.27 -7.15 4.02
C SER A 117 20.42 -8.18 2.90
N ALA A 118 21.17 -7.81 1.87
CA ALA A 118 21.61 -8.74 0.85
C ALA A 118 22.73 -9.64 1.42
N ALA A 119 22.35 -10.85 1.87
CA ALA A 119 23.08 -12.11 1.68
C ALA A 119 22.42 -13.27 2.47
N PRO A 120 22.50 -14.54 2.01
CA PRO A 120 22.53 -15.05 0.65
C PRO A 120 21.29 -15.89 0.34
N CYS A 121 20.76 -15.72 -0.87
CA CYS A 121 19.83 -16.66 -1.50
C CYS A 121 20.62 -17.93 -1.87
N ALA A 122 20.91 -18.77 -0.88
CA ALA A 122 21.53 -20.07 -1.08
C ALA A 122 21.07 -21.03 0.03
N ARG A 123 20.37 -22.10 -0.40
CA ARG A 123 19.77 -23.19 0.38
C ARG A 123 18.32 -22.97 0.83
N ARG A 124 17.40 -22.99 -0.13
CA ARG A 124 16.41 -24.06 -0.09
C ARG A 124 16.46 -24.79 -1.42
N ALA A 125 16.88 -26.05 -1.35
CA ALA A 125 16.70 -27.00 -2.43
C ALA A 125 15.24 -26.89 -2.86
N PHE A 126 15.07 -26.37 -4.07
CA PHE A 126 13.80 -26.26 -4.76
C PHE A 126 13.34 -27.70 -5.03
N CYS A 127 12.69 -28.31 -4.04
CA CYS A 127 12.04 -29.59 -4.18
C CYS A 127 10.86 -29.33 -5.12
N ARG A 128 11.03 -29.64 -6.41
CA ARG A 128 10.02 -29.53 -7.48
C ARG A 128 8.83 -30.50 -7.28
N CYS A 129 8.39 -30.73 -6.05
CA CYS A 129 7.34 -31.69 -5.71
C CYS A 129 6.12 -31.06 -5.00
N SER A 130 6.12 -29.76 -4.68
CA SER A 130 5.02 -29.09 -3.95
C SER A 130 4.08 -28.24 -4.82
N MET A 131 4.06 -28.45 -6.14
CA MET A 131 3.13 -27.77 -7.07
C MET A 131 1.71 -28.38 -7.07
N LEU A 132 1.26 -28.86 -5.91
CA LEU A 132 -0.14 -29.14 -5.61
C LEU A 132 -0.56 -28.16 -4.53
N GLY A 133 -0.75 -26.89 -4.91
CA GLY A 133 -1.47 -25.94 -4.08
C GLY A 133 -2.82 -26.56 -3.73
N ALA A 134 -3.18 -26.55 -2.44
CA ALA A 134 -4.40 -27.20 -1.96
C ALA A 134 -5.60 -26.70 -2.76
N LEU A 135 -6.20 -27.57 -3.56
CA LEU A 135 -7.44 -27.25 -4.28
C LEU A 135 -8.56 -27.20 -3.24
N MET A 136 -9.15 -26.02 -3.06
CA MET A 136 -10.24 -25.80 -2.14
C MET A 136 -11.58 -25.96 -2.88
N ARG A 137 -12.55 -26.55 -2.17
CA ARG A 137 -13.98 -26.41 -2.50
C ARG A 137 -14.62 -25.53 -1.43
N PRO A 138 -15.72 -24.81 -1.75
CA PRO A 138 -16.50 -24.11 -0.74
C PRO A 138 -16.82 -25.03 0.46
N ASP A 139 -16.79 -24.49 1.67
CA ASP A 139 -17.15 -25.23 2.89
C ASP A 139 -18.55 -25.85 2.72
N ARG A 140 -18.76 -27.02 3.30
CA ARG A 140 -20.04 -27.74 3.18
C ARG A 140 -21.21 -26.98 3.81
N ALA A 141 -20.93 -26.06 4.74
CA ALA A 141 -21.93 -25.19 5.34
C ALA A 141 -22.17 -23.90 4.54
N ALA A 142 -21.39 -23.63 3.49
CA ALA A 142 -21.65 -22.49 2.60
C ALA A 142 -23.01 -22.67 1.92
N ARG A 143 -23.79 -21.59 1.89
CA ARG A 143 -25.17 -21.64 1.39
C ARG A 143 -25.15 -21.95 -0.10
N PRO A 144 -25.81 -23.03 -0.57
CA PRO A 144 -25.71 -23.46 -1.96
C PRO A 144 -26.24 -22.41 -2.94
N GLU A 145 -27.25 -21.63 -2.55
CA GLU A 145 -27.82 -20.55 -3.36
C GLU A 145 -26.84 -19.39 -3.52
N TYR A 146 -26.09 -19.06 -2.46
CA TYR A 146 -25.02 -18.06 -2.52
C TYR A 146 -23.86 -18.54 -3.40
N VAL A 147 -23.42 -19.79 -3.23
CA VAL A 147 -22.35 -20.38 -4.05
C VAL A 147 -22.76 -20.43 -5.52
N ALA A 148 -24.04 -20.71 -5.81
CA ALA A 148 -24.57 -20.67 -7.17
C ALA A 148 -24.54 -19.25 -7.76
N ALA A 149 -24.94 -18.23 -6.99
CA ALA A 149 -24.87 -16.83 -7.41
C ALA A 149 -23.44 -16.36 -7.64
N PHE A 150 -22.52 -16.70 -6.72
CA PHE A 150 -21.10 -16.41 -6.84
C PHE A 150 -20.51 -17.02 -8.13
N ARG A 151 -20.84 -18.29 -8.39
CA ARG A 151 -20.38 -19.02 -9.58
C ARG A 151 -20.94 -18.46 -10.88
N GLU A 152 -22.17 -17.96 -10.88
CA GLU A 152 -22.76 -17.28 -12.02
C GLU A 152 -21.96 -16.01 -12.37
N ILE A 153 -21.60 -15.20 -11.37
CA ILE A 153 -20.73 -14.03 -11.57
C ILE A 153 -19.37 -14.47 -12.14
N MET A 154 -18.75 -15.53 -11.59
CA MET A 154 -17.46 -16.03 -12.10
C MET A 154 -17.56 -16.53 -13.54
N THR A 155 -18.67 -17.17 -13.90
CA THR A 155 -18.93 -17.63 -15.28
C THR A 155 -19.03 -16.45 -16.24
N ARG A 156 -19.71 -15.36 -15.85
CA ARG A 156 -19.80 -14.13 -16.66
C ARG A 156 -18.44 -13.47 -16.85
N ILE A 157 -17.63 -13.39 -15.79
CA ILE A 157 -16.26 -12.87 -15.88
C ILE A 157 -15.42 -13.76 -16.79
N ALA A 158 -15.43 -15.07 -16.60
CA ALA A 158 -14.68 -16.01 -17.44
C ALA A 158 -15.10 -15.91 -18.92
N GLY A 159 -16.40 -15.76 -19.21
CA GLY A 159 -16.92 -15.54 -20.56
C GLY A 159 -16.36 -14.26 -21.20
N ALA A 160 -16.30 -13.16 -20.45
CA ALA A 160 -15.72 -11.90 -20.93
C ALA A 160 -14.19 -11.98 -21.17
N LEU A 161 -13.51 -12.93 -20.53
CA LEU A 161 -12.06 -13.13 -20.66
C LEU A 161 -11.68 -14.19 -21.69
N ALA A 162 -12.64 -14.95 -22.22
CA ALA A 162 -12.38 -16.11 -23.08
C ALA A 162 -11.64 -15.77 -24.38
N ASP A 163 -11.85 -14.56 -24.90
CA ASP A 163 -11.24 -14.07 -26.15
C ASP A 163 -9.84 -13.46 -25.96
N LEU A 164 -9.33 -13.42 -24.72
CA LEU A 164 -7.98 -12.94 -24.47
C LEU A 164 -6.92 -13.88 -25.10
N PRO A 165 -5.78 -13.33 -25.54
CA PRO A 165 -4.70 -14.15 -26.08
C PRO A 165 -4.20 -15.13 -25.02
N ARG A 166 -3.77 -16.33 -25.43
CA ARG A 166 -3.29 -17.38 -24.51
C ARG A 166 -2.16 -16.93 -23.59
N SER A 167 -1.30 -16.01 -24.05
CA SER A 167 -0.24 -15.42 -23.22
C SER A 167 -0.78 -14.55 -22.08
N ALA A 168 -2.00 -14.04 -22.22
CA ALA A 168 -2.70 -13.27 -21.21
C ALA A 168 -3.58 -14.15 -20.28
N LEU A 169 -3.53 -15.47 -20.43
CA LEU A 169 -4.32 -16.41 -19.64
C LEU A 169 -3.39 -17.36 -18.83
N PRO A 170 -3.84 -17.90 -17.69
CA PRO A 170 -5.09 -17.54 -17.00
C PRO A 170 -4.99 -16.16 -16.33
N VAL A 171 -6.13 -15.46 -16.23
CA VAL A 171 -6.25 -14.32 -15.31
C VAL A 171 -6.48 -14.89 -13.91
N ARG A 172 -5.64 -14.50 -12.95
CA ARG A 172 -5.85 -14.89 -11.55
C ARG A 172 -6.71 -13.83 -10.88
N MET A 173 -7.69 -14.28 -10.12
CA MET A 173 -8.58 -13.44 -9.34
C MET A 173 -8.46 -13.85 -7.87
N TYR A 174 -8.15 -12.89 -7.00
CA TYR A 174 -7.90 -13.08 -5.58
C TYR A 174 -9.08 -12.52 -4.79
N VAL A 175 -9.97 -13.40 -4.35
CA VAL A 175 -11.18 -13.07 -3.62
C VAL A 175 -10.85 -12.85 -2.16
N ALA A 176 -11.38 -11.76 -1.61
CA ALA A 176 -11.18 -11.33 -0.23
C ALA A 176 -12.54 -11.08 0.44
N GLY A 177 -12.50 -10.35 1.56
CA GLY A 177 -13.71 -9.83 2.21
C GLY A 177 -14.65 -10.89 2.75
N GLY A 178 -15.93 -10.53 2.85
CA GLY A 178 -16.97 -11.39 3.40
C GLY A 178 -17.27 -12.60 2.51
N ALA A 179 -17.13 -12.47 1.19
CA ALA A 179 -17.33 -13.58 0.25
C ALA A 179 -16.32 -14.71 0.49
N ALA A 180 -15.02 -14.38 0.61
CA ALA A 180 -13.99 -15.37 0.92
C ALA A 180 -14.26 -16.05 2.27
N LEU A 181 -14.62 -15.28 3.31
CA LEU A 181 -14.97 -15.82 4.62
C LEU A 181 -16.13 -16.82 4.54
N HIS A 182 -17.19 -16.48 3.81
CA HIS A 182 -18.35 -17.35 3.64
C HIS A 182 -17.97 -18.65 2.93
N LEU A 183 -17.10 -18.58 1.92
CA LEU A 183 -16.61 -19.77 1.22
C LEU A 183 -15.72 -20.65 2.11
N TYR A 184 -15.00 -20.08 3.07
CA TYR A 184 -14.21 -20.84 4.05
C TYR A 184 -15.02 -21.45 5.19
N THR A 185 -16.13 -20.83 5.58
CA THR A 185 -16.76 -21.12 6.89
C THR A 185 -18.25 -21.39 6.82
N GLY A 186 -18.92 -21.01 5.73
CA GLY A 186 -20.38 -20.98 5.61
C GLY A 186 -21.09 -19.99 6.54
N GLU A 187 -20.35 -19.26 7.37
CA GLU A 187 -20.88 -18.23 8.26
C GLU A 187 -21.05 -16.94 7.46
N ARG A 188 -22.04 -16.12 7.87
CA ARG A 188 -22.34 -14.76 7.36
C ARG A 188 -22.25 -14.58 5.83
N VAL A 189 -23.38 -14.29 5.20
CA VAL A 189 -23.40 -13.96 3.77
C VAL A 189 -22.97 -12.50 3.54
N SER A 190 -22.12 -12.23 2.55
CA SER A 190 -21.81 -10.86 2.10
C SER A 190 -22.62 -10.49 0.86
N ARG A 191 -22.92 -9.21 0.68
CA ARG A 191 -23.66 -8.71 -0.50
C ARG A 191 -22.75 -8.42 -1.70
N ASP A 192 -21.47 -8.23 -1.43
CA ASP A 192 -20.40 -7.91 -2.35
C ASP A 192 -19.39 -9.06 -2.49
N ILE A 193 -18.80 -9.13 -3.68
CA ILE A 193 -17.56 -9.89 -3.94
C ILE A 193 -16.43 -8.88 -4.08
N ASP A 194 -15.54 -8.88 -3.10
CA ASP A 194 -14.29 -8.15 -3.11
C ASP A 194 -13.22 -9.01 -3.80
N ALA A 195 -12.60 -8.52 -4.86
CA ALA A 195 -11.48 -9.24 -5.48
C ALA A 195 -10.51 -8.35 -6.26
N ALA A 196 -9.24 -8.72 -6.19
CA ALA A 196 -8.17 -8.19 -7.02
C ALA A 196 -7.88 -9.13 -8.20
N PHE A 197 -7.31 -8.59 -9.28
CA PHE A 197 -6.91 -9.37 -10.46
C PHE A 197 -5.41 -9.27 -10.68
N SER A 198 -4.77 -10.35 -11.19
CA SER A 198 -3.34 -10.34 -11.53
C SER A 198 -2.97 -9.40 -12.68
N ARG A 199 -3.96 -8.81 -13.34
CA ARG A 199 -3.81 -7.83 -14.41
C ARG A 199 -5.08 -7.00 -14.53
N ARG A 200 -4.97 -5.84 -15.18
CA ARG A 200 -6.13 -5.02 -15.49
C ARG A 200 -7.01 -5.73 -16.53
N VAL A 201 -8.28 -5.89 -16.22
CA VAL A 201 -9.27 -6.52 -17.10
C VAL A 201 -10.49 -5.62 -17.29
N ALA A 202 -11.14 -5.72 -18.45
CA ALA A 202 -12.43 -5.11 -18.68
C ALA A 202 -13.51 -6.06 -18.14
N LEU A 203 -14.20 -5.64 -17.09
CA LEU A 203 -15.29 -6.42 -16.49
C LEU A 203 -16.62 -6.12 -17.21
N PRO A 204 -17.44 -7.14 -17.51
CA PRO A 204 -18.75 -6.94 -18.12
C PRO A 204 -19.68 -6.17 -17.18
N GLU A 205 -20.75 -5.57 -17.69
CA GLU A 205 -21.64 -4.71 -16.89
C GLU A 205 -22.54 -5.51 -15.93
N ASN A 206 -22.97 -6.69 -16.33
CA ASN A 206 -23.95 -7.53 -15.62
C ASN A 206 -23.32 -8.39 -14.51
N LEU A 207 -22.64 -7.78 -13.55
CA LEU A 207 -21.99 -8.50 -12.44
C LEU A 207 -22.79 -8.48 -11.14
N GLU A 208 -24.12 -8.51 -11.27
CA GLU A 208 -25.04 -8.76 -10.18
C GLU A 208 -25.96 -9.95 -10.46
N VAL A 209 -26.26 -10.70 -9.41
CA VAL A 209 -27.09 -11.90 -9.45
C VAL A 209 -28.07 -11.88 -8.28
N SER A 210 -29.35 -11.85 -8.62
CA SER A 210 -30.43 -12.07 -7.65
C SER A 210 -30.56 -13.55 -7.35
N TYR A 211 -30.68 -13.91 -6.07
CA TYR A 211 -30.93 -15.28 -5.63
C TYR A 211 -31.94 -15.27 -4.47
N ARG A 212 -32.51 -16.43 -4.14
CA ARG A 212 -33.34 -16.58 -2.94
C ARG A 212 -32.52 -17.29 -1.87
N ASP A 213 -32.55 -16.79 -0.64
CA ASP A 213 -31.96 -17.51 0.48
C ASP A 213 -32.87 -18.67 0.94
N ALA A 214 -32.43 -19.40 1.96
CA ALA A 214 -33.15 -20.54 2.52
C ALA A 214 -34.56 -20.19 3.02
N ASP A 215 -34.79 -18.93 3.41
CA ASP A 215 -36.08 -18.42 3.88
C ASP A 215 -36.97 -17.92 2.72
N GLY A 216 -36.46 -18.02 1.48
CA GLY A 216 -37.13 -17.57 0.26
C GLY A 216 -37.01 -16.07 0.00
N ALA A 217 -36.30 -15.32 0.86
CA ALA A 217 -36.13 -13.89 0.70
C ALA A 217 -35.20 -13.58 -0.47
N ALA A 218 -35.56 -12.55 -1.24
CA ALA A 218 -34.76 -12.12 -2.38
C ALA A 218 -33.49 -11.41 -1.87
N GLN A 219 -32.34 -11.91 -2.31
CA GLN A 219 -31.03 -11.38 -2.03
C GLN A 219 -30.35 -10.97 -3.34
N LEU A 220 -29.44 -10.01 -3.26
CA LEU A 220 -28.62 -9.55 -4.39
C LEU A 220 -27.15 -9.72 -4.02
N LEU A 221 -26.42 -10.47 -4.84
CA LEU A 221 -24.97 -10.53 -4.80
C LEU A 221 -24.41 -9.71 -5.97
N TYR A 222 -23.49 -8.81 -5.71
CA TYR A 222 -22.82 -8.02 -6.75
C TYR A 222 -21.30 -8.11 -6.62
N PHE A 223 -20.61 -7.87 -7.73
CA PHE A 223 -19.15 -7.74 -7.75
C PHE A 223 -18.75 -6.29 -7.46
N ASP A 224 -17.90 -6.05 -6.45
CA ASP A 224 -17.40 -4.70 -6.18
C ASP A 224 -16.30 -4.34 -7.20
N ARG A 225 -16.64 -3.42 -8.11
CA ARG A 225 -15.74 -2.91 -9.15
C ARG A 225 -14.74 -1.89 -8.63
N GLN A 226 -14.95 -1.35 -7.43
CA GLN A 226 -14.12 -0.33 -6.80
C GLN A 226 -13.20 -0.90 -5.73
N TYR A 227 -13.32 -2.20 -5.43
CA TYR A 227 -12.44 -2.87 -4.50
C TYR A 227 -10.97 -2.72 -4.93
N SER A 228 -10.14 -2.34 -3.95
CA SER A 228 -8.69 -2.30 -4.07
C SER A 228 -8.08 -2.69 -2.73
N ASP A 229 -7.11 -3.59 -2.77
CA ASP A 229 -6.33 -4.03 -1.62
C ASP A 229 -5.03 -3.25 -1.44
N THR A 230 -4.75 -2.26 -2.29
CA THR A 230 -3.48 -1.48 -2.28
C THR A 230 -3.21 -0.79 -0.93
N PHE A 231 -4.25 -0.39 -0.21
CA PHE A 231 -4.14 0.24 1.12
C PHE A 231 -4.60 -0.67 2.26
N GLY A 232 -4.86 -1.95 1.96
CA GLY A 232 -5.14 -2.97 2.96
C GLY A 232 -3.88 -3.38 3.70
N LEU A 233 -4.03 -3.84 4.95
CA LEU A 233 -2.92 -4.54 5.60
C LEU A 233 -2.84 -5.95 4.99
N LEU A 234 -1.94 -6.15 4.03
CA LEU A 234 -1.79 -7.43 3.34
C LEU A 234 -0.31 -7.76 3.22
N HIS A 235 0.04 -9.02 3.47
CA HIS A 235 1.42 -9.49 3.34
C HIS A 235 1.84 -9.56 1.85
N GLU A 236 3.11 -9.32 1.54
CA GLU A 236 3.64 -9.33 0.17
C GLU A 236 3.39 -10.67 -0.56
N ASP A 237 3.56 -11.78 0.15
CA ASP A 237 3.29 -13.13 -0.37
C ASP A 237 1.79 -13.54 -0.40
N ALA A 238 0.85 -12.69 0.02
CA ALA A 238 -0.56 -13.11 0.20
C ALA A 238 -1.22 -13.65 -1.07
N TYR A 239 -0.82 -13.15 -2.24
CA TYR A 239 -1.29 -13.67 -3.53
C TYR A 239 -0.66 -15.01 -3.90
N ASP A 240 0.61 -15.22 -3.55
CA ASP A 240 1.28 -16.50 -3.81
C ASP A 240 0.77 -17.59 -2.85
N ASP A 241 0.45 -17.21 -1.62
CA ASP A 241 -0.14 -18.07 -0.58
C ASP A 241 -1.65 -18.30 -0.74
N SER A 242 -2.28 -17.62 -1.70
CA SER A 242 -3.71 -17.77 -1.98
C SER A 242 -4.07 -19.20 -2.40
N VAL A 243 -5.30 -19.60 -2.13
CA VAL A 243 -5.78 -20.98 -2.31
C VAL A 243 -6.69 -21.06 -3.53
N ALA A 244 -6.40 -21.96 -4.47
CA ALA A 244 -7.20 -22.14 -5.68
C ALA A 244 -8.60 -22.69 -5.34
N LEU A 245 -9.65 -22.03 -5.84
CA LEU A 245 -11.04 -22.39 -5.61
C LEU A 245 -11.61 -23.14 -6.82
N VAL A 246 -12.04 -24.38 -6.59
CA VAL A 246 -12.66 -25.21 -7.63
C VAL A 246 -14.14 -24.87 -7.74
N LEU A 247 -14.55 -24.31 -8.88
CA LEU A 247 -15.92 -23.98 -9.21
C LEU A 247 -16.39 -24.74 -10.46
N ALA A 248 -17.49 -25.47 -10.33
CA ALA A 248 -18.03 -26.26 -11.44
C ALA A 248 -18.54 -25.37 -12.58
N GLY A 249 -17.95 -25.49 -13.77
CA GLY A 249 -18.35 -24.72 -14.95
C GLY A 249 -17.52 -23.45 -15.19
N VAL A 250 -16.56 -23.13 -14.32
CA VAL A 250 -15.57 -22.07 -14.54
C VAL A 250 -14.27 -22.71 -15.04
N ASP A 251 -13.82 -22.35 -16.23
CA ASP A 251 -12.55 -22.86 -16.77
C ASP A 251 -11.36 -22.17 -16.09
N SER A 252 -10.63 -22.89 -15.24
CA SER A 252 -9.46 -22.38 -14.51
C SER A 252 -8.29 -21.99 -15.42
N ARG A 253 -8.31 -22.40 -16.70
CA ARG A 253 -7.34 -21.96 -17.71
C ARG A 253 -7.64 -20.57 -18.24
N VAL A 254 -8.86 -20.07 -18.05
CA VAL A 254 -9.27 -18.71 -18.42
C VAL A 254 -9.25 -17.82 -17.17
N LEU A 255 -9.99 -18.23 -16.12
CA LEU A 255 -10.10 -17.51 -14.86
C LEU A 255 -9.70 -18.44 -13.71
N ASP A 256 -8.50 -18.26 -13.16
CA ASP A 256 -8.04 -18.94 -11.95
C ASP A 256 -8.58 -18.18 -10.73
N VAL A 257 -9.72 -18.63 -10.20
CA VAL A 257 -10.35 -18.06 -9.00
C VAL A 257 -9.64 -18.58 -7.78
N ARG A 258 -9.14 -17.67 -6.94
CA ARG A 258 -8.38 -17.97 -5.74
C ARG A 258 -8.97 -17.20 -4.56
N LEU A 259 -8.91 -17.78 -3.36
CA LEU A 259 -9.20 -17.06 -2.13
C LEU A 259 -7.88 -16.62 -1.50
N LEU A 260 -7.82 -15.43 -0.91
CA LEU A 260 -6.74 -15.14 0.04
C LEU A 260 -6.70 -16.26 1.08
N SER A 261 -5.49 -16.66 1.51
CA SER A 261 -5.36 -17.66 2.57
C SER A 261 -6.18 -17.22 3.78
N ALA A 262 -6.72 -18.16 4.57
CA ALA A 262 -7.50 -17.80 5.76
C ALA A 262 -6.73 -16.87 6.71
N LEU A 263 -5.40 -17.02 6.76
CA LEU A 263 -4.50 -16.17 7.51
C LEU A 263 -4.41 -14.76 6.93
N ASP A 264 -4.14 -14.63 5.62
CA ASP A 264 -4.04 -13.32 4.96
C ASP A 264 -5.40 -12.60 4.89
N LEU A 265 -6.50 -13.35 4.79
CA LEU A 265 -7.85 -12.81 4.93
C LEU A 265 -8.06 -12.20 6.32
N ALA A 266 -7.60 -12.87 7.38
CA ALA A 266 -7.65 -12.31 8.73
C ALA A 266 -6.75 -11.07 8.88
N VAL A 267 -5.55 -11.08 8.30
CA VAL A 267 -4.63 -9.92 8.31
C VAL A 267 -5.23 -8.72 7.58
N SER A 268 -5.86 -8.93 6.41
CA SER A 268 -6.55 -7.87 5.64
C SER A 268 -7.61 -7.10 6.44
N LYS A 269 -8.20 -7.75 7.44
CA LYS A 269 -9.26 -7.20 8.30
C LYS A 269 -8.72 -6.32 9.43
N LEU A 270 -7.45 -6.47 9.81
CA LEU A 270 -6.82 -5.68 10.87
C LEU A 270 -6.61 -4.21 10.48
N GLY A 271 -6.54 -3.93 9.17
CA GLY A 271 -6.47 -2.57 8.66
C GLY A 271 -7.67 -1.73 9.11
N ARG A 272 -8.90 -2.22 8.95
CA ARG A 272 -10.11 -1.50 9.39
C ARG A 272 -10.49 -1.83 10.84
N PHE A 273 -10.44 -3.11 11.18
CA PHE A 273 -10.71 -3.67 12.50
C PHE A 273 -12.06 -3.26 13.12
N SER A 274 -13.11 -3.23 12.30
CA SER A 274 -14.49 -3.02 12.78
C SER A 274 -15.00 -4.18 13.65
N SER A 275 -16.16 -4.03 14.28
CA SER A 275 -16.80 -5.14 15.02
C SER A 275 -17.05 -6.36 14.12
N GLN A 276 -17.46 -6.12 12.87
CA GLN A 276 -17.62 -7.15 11.86
C GLN A 276 -16.28 -7.89 11.59
N ASP A 277 -15.20 -7.14 11.43
CA ASP A 277 -13.87 -7.68 11.19
C ASP A 277 -13.39 -8.54 12.36
N GLN A 278 -13.68 -8.13 13.60
CA GLN A 278 -13.39 -8.89 14.81
C GLN A 278 -14.15 -10.23 14.83
N ASP A 279 -15.46 -10.21 14.53
CA ASP A 279 -16.28 -11.42 14.46
C ASP A 279 -15.80 -12.39 13.37
N ASP A 280 -15.38 -11.86 12.22
CA ASP A 280 -14.83 -12.64 11.12
C ASP A 280 -13.51 -13.33 11.51
N ILE A 281 -12.58 -12.62 12.13
CA ILE A 281 -11.31 -13.17 12.65
C ILE A 281 -11.58 -14.27 13.68
N VAL A 282 -12.49 -14.01 14.63
CA VAL A 282 -12.90 -15.00 15.64
C VAL A 282 -13.53 -16.24 14.99
N THR A 283 -14.30 -16.07 13.91
CA THR A 283 -14.91 -17.17 13.17
C THR A 283 -13.85 -18.06 12.52
N LEU A 284 -12.85 -17.46 11.86
CA LEU A 284 -11.71 -18.20 11.29
C LEU A 284 -10.96 -18.99 12.36
N ALA A 285 -10.71 -18.38 13.52
CA ALA A 285 -10.05 -19.04 14.66
C ALA A 285 -10.88 -20.20 15.22
N ARG A 286 -12.19 -20.03 15.43
CA ARG A 286 -13.09 -21.10 15.90
C ARG A 286 -13.16 -22.28 14.95
N ARG A 287 -13.01 -22.02 13.64
CA ARG A 287 -12.91 -23.05 12.60
C ARG A 287 -11.52 -23.69 12.51
N LYS A 288 -10.55 -23.23 13.33
CA LYS A 288 -9.14 -23.67 13.34
C LYS A 288 -8.43 -23.45 12.01
N LEU A 289 -8.82 -22.39 11.28
CA LEU A 289 -8.18 -22.00 10.03
C LEU A 289 -6.99 -21.06 10.25
N ILE A 290 -6.92 -20.43 11.43
CA ILE A 290 -5.83 -19.57 11.88
C ILE A 290 -5.56 -19.86 13.36
N ASP A 291 -4.39 -19.46 13.83
CA ASP A 291 -4.01 -19.50 15.24
C ASP A 291 -3.40 -18.15 15.67
N SER A 292 -3.37 -17.90 16.98
CA SER A 292 -2.94 -16.63 17.56
C SER A 292 -1.48 -16.31 17.23
N ALA A 293 -0.62 -17.34 17.22
CA ALA A 293 0.81 -17.21 16.95
C ALA A 293 1.10 -16.94 15.46
N SER A 294 0.40 -17.61 14.53
CA SER A 294 0.53 -17.35 13.10
C SER A 294 -0.05 -16.00 12.71
N LEU A 295 -1.21 -15.61 13.27
CA LEU A 295 -1.82 -14.30 13.02
C LEU A 295 -0.90 -13.15 13.44
N ARG A 296 -0.32 -13.22 14.65
CA ARG A 296 0.61 -12.20 15.13
C ARG A 296 1.78 -12.02 14.18
N ARG A 297 2.52 -13.10 13.90
CA ARG A 297 3.70 -13.05 13.05
C ARG A 297 3.36 -12.49 11.67
N ARG A 298 2.33 -13.03 11.02
CA ARG A 298 1.96 -12.61 9.67
C ARG A 298 1.52 -11.15 9.61
N ALA A 299 0.83 -10.65 10.63
CA ALA A 299 0.42 -9.26 10.69
C ALA A 299 1.59 -8.31 10.97
N GLU A 300 2.53 -8.71 11.82
CA GLU A 300 3.77 -7.96 12.10
C GLU A 300 4.68 -7.91 10.85
N ASP A 301 4.76 -9.00 10.09
CA ASP A 301 5.49 -9.03 8.82
C ASP A 301 4.83 -8.09 7.78
N ALA A 302 3.50 -8.14 7.65
CA ALA A 302 2.74 -7.28 6.74
C ALA A 302 2.81 -5.79 7.10
N LEU A 303 3.01 -5.44 8.38
CA LEU A 303 3.14 -4.06 8.83
C LEU A 303 4.37 -3.35 8.24
N SER A 304 5.42 -4.08 7.90
CA SER A 304 6.66 -3.50 7.35
C SER A 304 6.43 -2.78 6.01
N ALA A 305 5.49 -3.26 5.20
CA ALA A 305 5.12 -2.70 3.91
C ALA A 305 3.81 -1.88 3.96
N TYR A 306 3.19 -1.75 5.13
CA TYR A 306 1.89 -1.11 5.27
C TYR A 306 1.97 0.41 5.15
N VAL A 307 1.14 0.97 4.27
CA VAL A 307 1.00 2.42 4.09
C VAL A 307 -0.22 2.91 4.87
N GLY A 308 -0.02 3.40 6.09
CA GLY A 308 -1.08 3.93 6.94
C GLY A 308 -0.63 4.19 8.38
N ASP A 309 -1.60 4.35 9.28
CA ASP A 309 -1.33 4.50 10.72
C ASP A 309 -0.96 3.14 11.34
N THR A 310 0.35 2.87 11.39
CA THR A 310 0.90 1.62 11.93
C THR A 310 0.65 1.46 13.42
N ALA A 311 0.60 2.56 14.19
CA ALA A 311 0.34 2.51 15.63
C ALA A 311 -1.09 2.03 15.92
N ARG A 312 -2.07 2.53 15.16
CA ARG A 312 -3.46 2.06 15.25
C ARG A 312 -3.57 0.58 14.88
N VAL A 313 -2.89 0.14 13.82
CA VAL A 313 -2.92 -1.27 13.38
C VAL A 313 -2.21 -2.18 14.39
N GLN A 314 -1.11 -1.75 15.00
CA GLN A 314 -0.45 -2.50 16.08
C GLN A 314 -1.43 -2.74 17.24
N GLY A 315 -2.20 -1.73 17.63
CA GLY A 315 -3.26 -1.88 18.64
C GLY A 315 -4.34 -2.88 18.22
N ALA A 316 -4.74 -2.89 16.94
CA ALA A 316 -5.67 -3.87 16.39
C ALA A 316 -5.11 -5.29 16.43
N ILE A 317 -3.82 -5.49 16.10
CA ILE A 317 -3.12 -6.78 16.18
C ILE A 317 -3.18 -7.33 17.61
N GLU A 318 -2.81 -6.53 18.62
CA GLU A 318 -2.82 -6.95 20.02
C GLU A 318 -4.22 -7.43 20.47
N VAL A 319 -5.27 -6.68 20.10
CA VAL A 319 -6.65 -7.06 20.43
C VAL A 319 -7.07 -8.31 19.67
N ALA A 320 -6.78 -8.41 18.37
CA ALA A 320 -7.12 -9.55 17.54
C ALA A 320 -6.45 -10.84 18.03
N VAL A 321 -5.17 -10.79 18.38
CA VAL A 321 -4.44 -11.93 18.92
C VAL A 321 -5.10 -12.43 20.20
N ARG A 322 -5.49 -11.53 21.12
CA ARG A 322 -6.22 -11.91 22.33
C ARG A 322 -7.57 -12.56 22.03
N LEU A 323 -8.34 -12.00 21.08
CA LEU A 323 -9.60 -12.59 20.64
C LEU A 323 -9.43 -14.01 20.07
N VAL A 324 -8.33 -14.25 19.34
CA VAL A 324 -7.99 -15.57 18.80
C VAL A 324 -7.59 -16.53 19.93
N VAL A 325 -6.75 -16.10 20.89
CA VAL A 325 -6.40 -16.91 22.08
C VAL A 325 -7.66 -17.33 22.84
N ASP A 326 -8.60 -16.40 23.06
CA ASP A 326 -9.86 -16.70 23.74
C ASP A 326 -10.73 -17.68 22.94
N ALA A 327 -10.70 -17.59 21.61
CA ALA A 327 -11.41 -18.51 20.72
C ALA A 327 -10.78 -19.91 20.69
N GLU A 328 -9.44 -20.00 20.78
CA GLU A 328 -8.68 -21.25 20.86
C GLU A 328 -8.93 -22.00 22.17
N ALA A 329 -9.01 -21.27 23.29
CA ALA A 329 -9.23 -21.84 24.61
C ALA A 329 -10.64 -22.41 24.81
N ARG A 330 -11.63 -21.98 24.01
CA ARG A 330 -13.01 -22.46 24.12
C ARG A 330 -13.16 -23.83 23.43
N PRO A 331 -13.59 -24.89 24.15
CA PRO A 331 -13.91 -26.16 23.51
C PRO A 331 -15.07 -25.97 22.52
N ARG A 332 -15.06 -26.70 21.39
CA ARG A 332 -16.19 -26.70 20.45
C ARG A 332 -17.45 -27.03 21.26
N LYS A 333 -18.41 -26.09 21.35
CA LYS A 333 -19.76 -26.45 21.75
C LYS A 333 -20.22 -27.55 20.77
N GLY A 334 -20.36 -28.77 21.29
CA GLY A 334 -20.79 -29.92 20.53
C GLY A 334 -22.11 -29.61 19.84
N ARG A 335 -22.19 -29.95 18.55
CA ARG A 335 -23.48 -30.15 17.88
C ARG A 335 -24.15 -31.31 18.60
N GLY A 336 -25.18 -31.00 19.39
CA GLY A 336 -26.23 -31.97 19.73
C GLY A 336 -27.10 -32.24 18.51
#